data_AF-A0A9Q0ZZ16-F1
#
_entry.id   AF-A0A9Q0ZZ16-F1
#
_cell.length_a   1.000
_cell.length_b   1.000
_cell.length_c   1.000
_cell.angle_alpha   90.00
_cell.angle_beta   90.00
_cell.angle_gamma   90.00
#
_symmetry.space_group_name_H-M   'P 1'
#
loop_
_entity.id
_entity.type
_entity.pdbx_description
1 polymer ?
#
loop_
_entity_poly.entity_id
_entity_poly.type
_entity_poly.pdbx_seq_one_letter_code
_entity_poly.pdbx_strand_id
1 'polypeptide(L)'
;MSAEGSATFSTAIVEPDVNRRSANYAPSVWGDHFLSYATDSMETDDEGEHKKLKEEVKRELMGNISKPSQTLDFIDAIQRLGISYHFEVEIDEILREMWEITAVDQLPEYMKVAYKALLDVYTEIEETMVNEEISYRVFYAKEAMKNQVRAYYLESIWFHQKNTPTMEEYMAVAMVSSGYAVLAATSFIGMGYVVTKDSFEWLFSGPKILKASEIIARLMDDIVSHKVVMVPLLLE
;
A
#
# COMPACT_ATOMS: atom_id res chain seq x y z
N MET A 1 18.71 -77.02 7.01
CA MET A 1 19.53 -76.55 8.14
C MET A 1 20.89 -76.14 7.61
N SER A 2 21.27 -74.90 7.89
CA SER A 2 22.62 -74.29 7.85
C SER A 2 23.41 -74.29 6.55
N ALA A 3 23.67 -73.10 6.01
CA ALA A 3 24.99 -72.47 6.13
C ALA A 3 24.93 -70.98 5.70
N GLU A 4 25.61 -70.16 6.47
CA GLU A 4 25.70 -68.70 6.42
C GLU A 4 26.62 -68.21 5.29
N GLY A 5 26.38 -66.97 4.85
CA GLY A 5 27.28 -66.22 3.98
C GLY A 5 27.01 -64.73 4.16
N SER A 6 27.66 -64.13 5.16
CA SER A 6 27.64 -62.70 5.44
C SER A 6 28.46 -61.95 4.38
N ALA A 7 27.83 -61.01 3.67
CA ALA A 7 28.51 -60.05 2.81
C ALA A 7 28.16 -58.64 3.31
N THR A 8 29.12 -58.00 3.95
CA THR A 8 29.08 -56.59 4.36
C THR A 8 29.44 -55.72 3.15
N PHE A 9 28.48 -54.92 2.66
CA PHE A 9 28.75 -53.87 1.68
C PHE A 9 29.15 -52.59 2.42
N SER A 10 30.45 -52.27 2.40
CA SER A 10 30.97 -50.98 2.86
C SER A 10 30.74 -49.94 1.77
N THR A 11 29.81 -49.03 1.99
CA THR A 11 29.57 -47.90 1.08
C THR A 11 30.45 -46.75 1.54
N ALA A 12 31.64 -46.63 0.95
CA ALA A 12 32.49 -45.46 1.14
C ALA A 12 31.80 -44.24 0.52
N ILE A 13 31.50 -43.24 1.34
CA ILE A 13 31.11 -41.91 0.87
C ILE A 13 32.36 -41.33 0.22
N VAL A 14 32.37 -41.27 -1.11
CA VAL A 14 33.41 -40.55 -1.86
C VAL A 14 33.06 -39.07 -1.73
N GLU A 15 33.78 -38.34 -0.89
CA GLU A 15 33.70 -36.88 -0.91
C GLU A 15 34.15 -36.40 -2.30
N PRO A 16 33.35 -35.57 -3.01
CA PRO A 16 33.79 -35.03 -4.27
C PRO A 16 35.00 -34.12 -3.99
N ASP A 17 36.15 -34.47 -4.55
CA ASP A 17 37.33 -33.61 -4.60
C ASP A 17 36.95 -32.35 -5.40
N VAL A 18 36.43 -31.33 -4.72
CA VAL A 18 36.18 -30.02 -5.30
C VAL A 18 37.53 -29.32 -5.38
N ASN A 19 38.35 -29.77 -6.33
CA ASN A 19 39.56 -29.06 -6.75
C ASN A 19 39.14 -27.82 -7.56
N ARG A 20 38.52 -26.85 -6.87
CA ARG A 20 38.21 -25.54 -7.42
C ARG A 20 39.54 -24.87 -7.69
N ARG A 21 39.81 -24.52 -8.95
CA ARG A 21 41.00 -23.72 -9.32
C ARG A 21 41.04 -22.47 -8.44
N SER A 22 41.95 -22.47 -7.47
CA SER A 22 42.21 -21.30 -6.66
C SER A 22 42.87 -20.25 -7.54
N ALA A 23 42.25 -19.09 -7.64
CA ALA A 23 42.87 -17.96 -8.31
C ALA A 23 43.82 -17.31 -7.30
N ASN A 24 45.12 -17.38 -7.58
CA ASN A 24 46.20 -16.78 -6.78
C ASN A 24 46.16 -15.26 -6.88
N TYR A 25 45.09 -14.64 -6.37
CA TYR A 25 44.98 -13.19 -6.31
C TYR A 25 46.02 -12.65 -5.32
N ALA A 26 46.59 -11.48 -5.64
CA ALA A 26 47.45 -10.77 -4.71
C ALA A 26 46.66 -10.41 -3.43
N PRO A 27 47.31 -10.39 -2.25
CA PRO A 27 46.66 -10.04 -1.00
C PRO A 27 45.92 -8.70 -1.14
N SER A 28 44.67 -8.65 -0.65
CA SER A 28 43.94 -7.39 -0.64
C SER A 28 44.68 -6.39 0.26
N VAL A 29 44.67 -5.11 -0.11
CA VAL A 29 45.27 -4.03 0.70
C VAL A 29 44.64 -3.95 2.09
N TRP A 30 43.43 -4.51 2.23
CA TRP A 30 42.64 -4.52 3.43
C TRP A 30 42.83 -5.78 4.29
N GLY A 31 43.53 -6.81 3.79
CA GLY A 31 43.76 -8.07 4.49
C GLY A 31 42.49 -8.62 5.13
N ASP A 32 42.57 -8.89 6.43
CA ASP A 32 41.49 -9.43 7.27
C ASP A 32 40.74 -8.33 8.05
N HIS A 33 40.94 -7.05 7.72
CA HIS A 33 40.40 -5.91 8.46
C HIS A 33 38.87 -5.92 8.56
N PHE A 34 38.18 -6.47 7.56
CA PHE A 34 36.72 -6.61 7.58
C PHE A 34 36.25 -7.89 8.29
N LEU A 35 37.13 -8.87 8.49
CA LEU A 35 36.78 -10.13 9.16
C LEU A 35 36.68 -9.96 10.68
N SER A 36 37.39 -8.99 11.28
CA SER A 36 37.31 -8.72 12.72
C SER A 36 35.90 -8.29 13.15
N TYR A 37 35.19 -7.55 12.28
CA TYR A 37 33.80 -7.13 12.53
C TYR A 37 32.81 -8.30 12.48
N ALA A 38 33.10 -9.32 11.67
CA ALA A 38 32.26 -10.51 11.57
C ALA A 38 32.42 -11.45 12.77
N THR A 39 33.59 -11.45 13.42
CA THR A 39 33.84 -12.25 14.63
C THR A 39 33.16 -11.72 15.88
N ASP A 40 32.89 -10.41 15.95
CA ASP A 40 32.27 -9.77 17.12
C ASP A 40 30.72 -9.83 17.08
N SER A 41 30.12 -10.26 15.97
CA SER A 41 28.67 -10.13 15.74
C SER A 41 27.85 -11.38 16.06
N MET A 42 28.40 -12.36 16.80
CA MET A 42 27.68 -13.61 17.10
C MET A 42 27.91 -14.04 18.55
N GLU A 43 27.45 -13.25 19.53
CA GLU A 43 27.09 -13.75 20.86
C GLU A 43 26.44 -12.65 21.74
N THR A 44 25.15 -12.33 21.52
CA THR A 44 24.29 -11.67 22.53
C THR A 44 22.81 -12.07 22.37
N ASP A 45 22.08 -11.99 23.48
CA ASP A 45 20.61 -12.09 23.65
C ASP A 45 19.86 -10.95 22.92
N ASP A 46 20.21 -10.65 21.68
CA ASP A 46 19.78 -9.49 20.89
C ASP A 46 18.36 -9.65 20.31
N GLU A 47 17.84 -10.88 20.24
CA GLU A 47 16.53 -11.16 19.66
C GLU A 47 15.40 -10.54 20.49
N GLY A 48 15.58 -10.50 21.83
CA GLY A 48 14.66 -9.85 22.76
C GLY A 48 14.68 -8.32 22.65
N GLU A 49 15.87 -7.72 22.57
CA GLU A 49 16.04 -6.26 22.45
C GLU A 49 15.55 -5.74 21.09
N HIS A 50 15.88 -6.44 20.00
CA HIS A 50 15.39 -6.11 18.66
C HIS A 50 13.87 -6.13 18.60
N LYS A 51 13.23 -7.15 19.19
CA LYS A 51 11.77 -7.23 19.25
C LYS A 51 11.16 -6.08 20.07
N LYS A 52 11.78 -5.75 21.20
CA LYS A 52 11.33 -4.63 22.04
C LYS A 52 11.41 -3.28 21.31
N LEU A 53 12.53 -3.03 20.64
CA LEU A 53 12.75 -1.83 19.82
C LEU A 53 11.76 -1.75 18.66
N LYS A 54 11.50 -2.88 17.97
CA LYS A 54 10.51 -2.93 16.89
C LYS A 54 9.10 -2.57 17.39
N GLU A 55 8.69 -3.09 18.54
CA GLU A 55 7.40 -2.74 19.16
C GLU A 55 7.35 -1.29 19.65
N GLU A 56 8.47 -0.73 20.09
CA GLU A 56 8.55 0.68 20.50
C GLU A 56 8.39 1.63 19.31
N VAL A 57 9.14 1.38 18.22
CA VAL A 57 9.00 2.13 16.96
C VAL A 57 7.56 2.02 16.45
N LYS A 58 6.96 0.84 16.49
CA LYS A 58 5.56 0.62 16.11
C LYS A 58 4.58 1.43 16.97
N ARG A 59 4.75 1.47 18.30
CA ARG A 59 3.90 2.28 19.18
C ARG A 59 4.03 3.77 18.90
N GLU A 60 5.25 4.26 18.67
CA GLU A 60 5.51 5.66 18.37
C GLU A 60 4.84 6.07 17.05
N LEU A 61 4.91 5.19 16.05
CA LEU A 61 4.25 5.35 14.76
C LEU A 61 2.71 5.49 14.93
N MET A 62 2.10 4.57 15.68
CA MET A 62 0.65 4.57 15.93
C MET A 62 0.18 5.70 16.87
N GLY A 63 1.03 6.17 17.78
CA GLY A 63 0.69 7.22 18.75
C GLY A 63 0.59 8.62 18.14
N ASN A 64 1.29 8.86 17.03
CA ASN A 64 1.43 10.20 16.43
C ASN A 64 0.37 10.53 15.37
N ILE A 65 -0.54 9.62 15.01
CA ILE A 65 -1.56 9.80 13.95
C ILE A 65 -2.37 11.10 14.12
N SER A 66 -2.61 11.55 15.36
CA SER A 66 -3.30 12.81 15.68
C SER A 66 -2.56 14.09 15.24
N LYS A 67 -1.28 14.00 14.87
CA LYS A 67 -0.43 15.11 14.42
C LYS A 67 0.28 14.75 13.10
N PRO A 68 -0.40 14.95 11.96
CA PRO A 68 0.09 14.53 10.63
C PRO A 68 1.53 14.94 10.30
N SER A 69 1.93 16.16 10.66
CA SER A 69 3.29 16.66 10.39
C SER A 69 4.37 15.82 11.07
N GLN A 70 4.17 15.43 12.33
CA GLN A 70 5.17 14.69 13.10
C GLN A 70 5.28 13.24 12.63
N THR A 71 4.14 12.67 12.23
CA THR A 71 4.10 11.31 11.68
C THR A 71 4.81 11.21 10.34
N LEU A 72 4.65 12.20 9.45
CA LEU A 72 5.38 12.22 8.17
C LEU A 72 6.89 12.33 8.38
N ASP A 73 7.35 13.17 9.31
CA ASP A 73 8.78 13.29 9.66
C ASP A 73 9.33 11.94 10.18
N PHE A 74 8.52 11.19 10.92
CA PHE A 74 8.91 9.88 11.47
C PHE A 74 8.95 8.79 10.39
N ILE A 75 8.01 8.81 9.44
CA ILE A 75 8.00 7.91 8.28
C ILE A 75 9.23 8.17 7.39
N ASP A 76 9.58 9.43 7.11
CA ASP A 76 10.81 9.79 6.39
C ASP A 76 12.06 9.24 7.09
N ALA A 77 12.12 9.38 8.42
CA ALA A 77 13.25 8.84 9.20
C ALA A 77 13.38 7.32 9.07
N ILE A 78 12.27 6.57 9.16
CA ILE A 78 12.25 5.11 9.00
C ILE A 78 12.71 4.69 7.61
N GLN A 79 12.25 5.39 6.57
CA GLN A 79 12.65 5.14 5.18
C GLN A 79 14.14 5.41 4.96
N ARG A 80 14.67 6.53 5.49
CA ARG A 80 16.10 6.90 5.37
C ARG A 80 17.03 5.98 6.14
N LEU A 81 16.53 5.36 7.22
CA LEU A 81 17.23 4.30 7.94
C LEU A 81 17.23 2.95 7.17
N GLY A 82 16.44 2.82 6.11
CA GLY A 82 16.37 1.60 5.29
C GLY A 82 15.66 0.44 5.99
N ILE A 83 14.85 0.72 7.02
CA ILE A 83 14.14 -0.29 7.82
C ILE A 83 12.62 -0.30 7.57
N SER A 84 12.14 0.45 6.57
CA SER A 84 10.72 0.57 6.24
C SER A 84 10.04 -0.76 5.92
N TYR A 85 10.77 -1.72 5.36
CA TYR A 85 10.28 -3.06 5.04
C TYR A 85 9.73 -3.85 6.24
N HIS A 86 10.08 -3.46 7.47
CA HIS A 86 9.55 -4.07 8.69
C HIS A 86 8.18 -3.53 9.11
N PHE A 87 7.75 -2.42 8.52
CA PHE A 87 6.60 -1.61 8.93
C PHE A 87 5.71 -1.19 7.75
N GLU A 88 5.84 -1.82 6.59
CA GLU A 88 5.07 -1.44 5.38
C GLU A 88 3.56 -1.38 5.65
N VAL A 89 3.03 -2.39 6.34
CA VAL A 89 1.60 -2.47 6.69
C VAL A 89 1.20 -1.32 7.61
N GLU A 90 1.98 -1.05 8.65
CA GLU A 90 1.68 0.02 9.60
C GLU A 90 1.83 1.41 8.96
N ILE A 91 2.84 1.62 8.13
CA ILE A 91 3.06 2.87 7.38
C ILE A 91 1.88 3.10 6.43
N ASP A 92 1.47 2.10 5.67
CA ASP A 92 0.32 2.20 4.75
C ASP A 92 -0.98 2.49 5.49
N GLU A 93 -1.22 1.81 6.61
CA GLU A 93 -2.40 2.04 7.44
C GLU A 93 -2.45 3.45 8.01
N ILE A 94 -1.33 3.97 8.49
CA ILE A 94 -1.22 5.31 9.04
C ILE A 94 -1.36 6.38 7.97
N LEU A 95 -0.70 6.20 6.83
CA LEU A 95 -0.86 7.11 5.69
C LEU A 95 -2.32 7.15 5.24
N ARG A 96 -2.99 5.99 5.23
CA ARG A 96 -4.44 5.90 4.94
C ARG A 96 -5.28 6.64 5.99
N GLU A 97 -5.06 6.41 7.28
CA GLU A 97 -5.83 7.06 8.36
C GLU A 97 -5.59 8.58 8.44
N MET A 98 -4.35 9.02 8.30
CA MET A 98 -4.01 10.45 8.22
C MET A 98 -4.72 11.11 7.05
N TRP A 99 -4.78 10.40 5.92
CA TRP A 99 -5.48 10.84 4.72
C TRP A 99 -7.01 10.88 4.90
N GLU A 100 -7.58 9.90 5.61
CA GLU A 100 -9.00 9.86 5.96
C GLU A 100 -9.43 11.12 6.73
N ILE A 101 -8.58 11.60 7.65
CA ILE A 101 -8.85 12.73 8.56
C ILE A 101 -8.60 14.09 7.90
N THR A 102 -7.55 14.24 7.10
CA THR A 102 -7.11 15.57 6.60
C THR A 102 -7.74 15.98 5.26
N ALA A 103 -8.21 15.03 4.45
CA ALA A 103 -8.54 15.32 3.06
C ALA A 103 -9.78 16.21 2.86
N VAL A 104 -10.78 16.20 3.75
CA VAL A 104 -12.02 16.96 3.53
C VAL A 104 -11.91 18.40 4.04
N ASP A 105 -11.30 18.60 5.22
CA ASP A 105 -11.18 19.93 5.83
C ASP A 105 -10.17 20.83 5.12
N GLN A 106 -9.16 20.23 4.48
CA GLN A 106 -8.11 20.93 3.74
C GLN A 106 -8.46 21.24 2.28
N LEU A 107 -9.62 20.81 1.79
CA LEU A 107 -10.04 21.14 0.43
C LEU A 107 -10.11 22.67 0.24
N PRO A 108 -9.65 23.20 -0.92
CA PRO A 108 -9.91 24.57 -1.30
C PRO A 108 -11.40 24.89 -1.25
N GLU A 109 -11.74 26.14 -0.90
CA GLU A 109 -13.14 26.55 -0.68
C GLU A 109 -14.04 26.28 -1.89
N TYR A 110 -13.51 26.39 -3.11
CA TYR A 110 -14.26 26.11 -4.33
C TYR A 110 -14.59 24.61 -4.50
N MET A 111 -13.71 23.70 -4.05
CA MET A 111 -13.94 22.25 -4.11
C MET A 111 -14.94 21.80 -3.05
N LYS A 112 -14.92 22.43 -1.87
CA LYS A 112 -15.90 22.17 -0.79
C LYS A 112 -17.34 22.37 -1.26
N VAL A 113 -17.60 23.36 -2.10
CA VAL A 113 -18.94 23.60 -2.66
C VAL A 113 -19.41 22.42 -3.51
N ALA A 114 -18.59 21.96 -4.47
CA ALA A 114 -18.95 20.84 -5.33
C ALA A 114 -19.07 19.53 -4.54
N TYR A 115 -18.16 19.29 -3.59
CA TYR A 115 -18.20 18.12 -2.73
C TYR A 115 -19.44 18.09 -1.83
N LYS A 116 -19.78 19.22 -1.21
CA LYS A 116 -21.00 19.35 -0.41
C LYS A 116 -22.24 19.07 -1.25
N ALA A 117 -22.33 19.64 -2.45
CA ALA A 117 -23.45 19.37 -3.36
C ALA A 117 -23.59 17.88 -3.69
N LEU A 118 -22.48 17.16 -3.90
CA LEU A 118 -22.49 15.70 -4.11
C LEU A 118 -22.97 14.93 -2.87
N LEU A 119 -22.54 15.33 -1.67
CA LEU A 119 -23.02 14.72 -0.42
C LEU A 119 -24.50 15.01 -0.14
N ASP A 120 -24.97 16.20 -0.51
CA ASP A 120 -26.37 16.59 -0.38
C ASP A 120 -27.25 15.71 -1.28
N VAL A 121 -26.80 15.35 -2.49
CA VAL A 121 -27.50 14.38 -3.36
C VAL A 121 -27.67 13.03 -2.66
N TYR A 122 -26.62 12.49 -2.03
CA TYR A 122 -26.75 11.24 -1.27
C TYR A 122 -27.69 11.36 -0.07
N THR A 123 -27.73 12.53 0.57
CA THR A 123 -28.63 12.79 1.71
C THR A 123 -30.08 12.89 1.25
N GLU A 124 -30.35 13.53 0.12
CA GLU A 124 -31.68 13.52 -0.51
C GLU A 124 -32.12 12.09 -0.89
N ILE A 125 -31.20 11.28 -1.43
CA ILE A 125 -31.46 9.86 -1.69
C ILE A 125 -31.81 9.12 -0.39
N GLU A 126 -31.12 9.40 0.71
CA GLU A 126 -31.42 8.83 2.03
C GLU A 126 -32.82 9.22 2.53
N GLU A 127 -33.17 10.51 2.43
CA GLU A 127 -34.45 11.05 2.88
C GLU A 127 -35.64 10.54 2.06
N THR A 128 -35.47 10.37 0.74
CA THR A 128 -36.50 9.81 -0.14
C THR A 128 -36.76 8.33 0.12
N MET A 129 -35.86 7.64 0.82
CA MET A 129 -35.87 6.20 1.02
C MET A 129 -36.17 5.86 2.49
N VAL A 130 -37.46 5.81 2.85
CA VAL A 130 -38.03 5.74 4.21
C VAL A 130 -37.63 4.50 5.06
N ASN A 131 -36.89 3.53 4.53
CA ASN A 131 -36.57 2.27 5.23
C ASN A 131 -35.14 2.24 5.82
N GLU A 132 -35.02 1.76 7.07
CA GLU A 132 -33.75 1.60 7.80
C GLU A 132 -32.70 0.74 7.05
N GLU A 133 -33.13 -0.16 6.16
CA GLU A 133 -32.26 -0.97 5.28
C GLU A 133 -31.54 -0.18 4.18
N ILE A 134 -31.85 1.11 3.99
CA ILE A 134 -31.27 1.92 2.91
C ILE A 134 -30.20 2.87 3.46
N SER A 135 -30.26 3.23 4.74
CA SER A 135 -29.26 4.10 5.38
C SER A 135 -27.83 3.54 5.29
N TYR A 136 -27.64 2.22 5.47
CA TYR A 136 -26.30 1.63 5.31
C TYR A 136 -25.78 1.70 3.86
N ARG A 137 -26.66 1.68 2.85
CA ARG A 137 -26.26 1.73 1.43
C ARG A 137 -25.76 3.11 1.07
N VAL A 138 -26.50 4.13 1.51
CA VAL A 138 -26.10 5.52 1.34
C VAL A 138 -24.79 5.80 2.07
N PHE A 139 -24.61 5.23 3.28
CA PHE A 139 -23.35 5.30 3.99
C PHE A 139 -22.16 4.79 3.14
N TYR A 140 -22.24 3.58 2.59
CA TYR A 140 -21.16 3.05 1.73
C TYR A 140 -20.91 3.91 0.48
N ALA A 141 -21.95 4.45 -0.14
CA ALA A 141 -21.75 5.32 -1.30
C ALA A 141 -21.09 6.66 -0.93
N LYS A 142 -21.46 7.26 0.21
CA LYS A 142 -20.79 8.44 0.76
C LYS A 142 -19.31 8.15 1.05
N GLU A 143 -18.98 6.97 1.59
CA GLU A 143 -17.59 6.55 1.82
C GLU A 143 -16.81 6.38 0.50
N ALA A 144 -17.40 5.77 -0.53
CA ALA A 144 -16.76 5.66 -1.84
C ALA A 144 -16.49 7.05 -2.46
N MET A 145 -17.43 8.00 -2.31
CA MET A 145 -17.26 9.38 -2.77
C MET A 145 -16.14 10.11 -2.02
N LYS A 146 -16.02 9.91 -0.70
CA LYS A 146 -14.89 10.45 0.08
C LYS A 146 -13.55 9.94 -0.46
N ASN A 147 -13.44 8.64 -0.73
CA ASN A 147 -12.24 8.01 -1.28
C ASN A 147 -11.86 8.56 -2.67
N GLN A 148 -12.86 8.86 -3.51
CA GLN A 148 -12.64 9.50 -4.80
C GLN A 148 -12.04 10.90 -4.66
N VAL A 149 -12.64 11.74 -3.82
CA VAL A 149 -12.21 13.13 -3.61
C VAL A 149 -10.80 13.19 -3.02
N ARG A 150 -10.54 12.27 -2.10
CA ARG A 150 -9.21 11.94 -1.57
C ARG A 150 -8.21 11.64 -2.70
N ALA A 151 -8.51 10.70 -3.59
CA ALA A 151 -7.60 10.38 -4.69
C ALA A 151 -7.31 11.59 -5.58
N TYR A 152 -8.33 12.39 -5.93
CA TYR A 152 -8.14 13.61 -6.70
C TYR A 152 -7.31 14.67 -5.98
N TYR A 153 -7.45 14.80 -4.66
CA TYR A 153 -6.63 15.74 -3.91
C TYR A 153 -5.15 15.32 -3.93
N LEU A 154 -4.80 14.03 -3.81
CA LEU A 154 -3.42 13.55 -4.00
C LEU A 154 -2.88 13.85 -5.40
N GLU A 155 -3.66 13.56 -6.43
CA GLU A 155 -3.26 13.88 -7.80
C GLU A 155 -3.00 15.38 -7.98
N SER A 156 -3.82 16.23 -7.36
CA SER A 156 -3.61 17.68 -7.38
C SER A 156 -2.31 18.10 -6.69
N ILE A 157 -1.94 17.46 -5.58
CA ILE A 157 -0.68 17.71 -4.87
C ILE A 157 0.49 17.32 -5.77
N TRP A 158 0.47 16.12 -6.37
CA TRP A 158 1.50 15.66 -7.29
C TRP A 158 1.67 16.62 -8.48
N PHE A 159 0.55 17.06 -9.05
CA PHE A 159 0.52 18.03 -10.15
C PHE A 159 1.17 19.36 -9.75
N HIS A 160 0.76 19.96 -8.63
CA HIS A 160 1.25 21.26 -8.20
C HIS A 160 2.70 21.24 -7.72
N GLN A 161 3.13 20.16 -7.08
CA GLN A 161 4.51 19.99 -6.61
C GLN A 161 5.46 19.50 -7.71
N LYS A 162 4.96 19.23 -8.92
CA LYS A 162 5.71 18.59 -10.02
C LYS A 162 6.36 17.27 -9.59
N ASN A 163 5.75 16.57 -8.64
CA ASN A 163 6.23 15.27 -8.19
C ASN A 163 5.80 14.21 -9.21
N THR A 164 6.73 13.32 -9.57
CA THR A 164 6.44 12.19 -10.47
C THR A 164 6.41 10.92 -9.64
N PRO A 165 5.23 10.39 -9.28
CA PRO A 165 5.13 9.14 -8.53
C PRO A 165 5.69 7.98 -9.34
N THR A 166 6.15 6.93 -8.66
CA THR A 166 6.43 5.64 -9.29
C THR A 166 5.14 5.04 -9.86
N MET A 167 5.25 4.09 -10.79
CA MET A 167 4.08 3.45 -11.38
C MET A 167 3.20 2.75 -10.33
N GLU A 168 3.81 2.20 -9.27
CA GLU A 168 3.10 1.54 -8.17
C GLU A 168 2.30 2.56 -7.34
N GLU A 169 2.95 3.65 -6.91
CA GLU A 169 2.31 4.75 -6.18
C GLU A 169 1.20 5.41 -7.01
N TYR A 170 1.46 5.66 -8.30
CA TYR A 170 0.48 6.18 -9.24
C TYR A 170 -0.72 5.27 -9.30
N MET A 171 -0.54 3.98 -9.59
CA MET A 171 -1.66 3.06 -9.78
C MET A 171 -2.52 2.90 -8.53
N ALA A 172 -1.93 2.93 -7.33
CA ALA A 172 -2.67 2.87 -6.08
C ALA A 172 -3.70 4.01 -5.95
N VAL A 173 -3.35 5.22 -6.39
CA VAL A 173 -4.25 6.40 -6.36
C VAL A 173 -5.13 6.44 -7.61
N ALA A 174 -4.56 6.17 -8.76
CA ALA A 174 -5.17 6.28 -10.09
C ALA A 174 -6.34 5.30 -10.28
N MET A 175 -6.27 4.10 -9.68
CA MET A 175 -7.39 3.15 -9.69
C MET A 175 -8.61 3.73 -8.99
N VAL A 176 -8.42 4.36 -7.82
CA VAL A 176 -9.50 5.01 -7.08
C VAL A 176 -9.98 6.25 -7.83
N SER A 177 -9.07 7.10 -8.32
CA SER A 177 -9.40 8.33 -9.04
C SER A 177 -10.12 8.08 -10.38
N SER A 178 -10.08 6.85 -10.92
CA SER A 178 -10.82 6.47 -12.13
C SER A 178 -12.35 6.61 -12.02
N GLY A 179 -12.91 6.69 -10.80
CA GLY A 179 -14.36 6.84 -10.61
C GLY A 179 -15.15 5.54 -10.63
N TYR A 180 -14.53 4.40 -10.93
CA TYR A 180 -15.26 3.15 -11.11
C TYR A 180 -15.83 2.59 -9.80
N ALA A 181 -15.08 2.69 -8.70
CA ALA A 181 -15.53 2.27 -7.37
C ALA A 181 -16.77 3.04 -6.90
N VAL A 182 -16.76 4.38 -7.04
CA VAL A 182 -17.89 5.23 -6.65
C VAL A 182 -19.11 5.00 -7.54
N LEU A 183 -18.90 4.74 -8.84
CA LEU A 183 -19.97 4.38 -9.77
C LEU A 183 -20.64 3.06 -9.35
N ALA A 184 -19.85 2.03 -9.03
CA ALA A 184 -20.36 0.75 -8.57
C ALA A 184 -21.15 0.88 -7.26
N ALA A 185 -20.58 1.55 -6.25
CA ALA A 185 -21.23 1.74 -4.95
C ALA A 185 -22.53 2.55 -5.05
N THR A 186 -22.55 3.59 -5.89
CA THR A 186 -23.74 4.41 -6.11
C THR A 186 -24.84 3.63 -6.84
N SER A 187 -24.46 2.81 -7.83
CA SER A 187 -25.42 1.99 -8.58
C SER A 187 -26.16 1.00 -7.68
N PHE A 188 -25.48 0.47 -6.66
CA PHE A 188 -26.04 -0.49 -5.71
C PHE A 188 -27.18 0.07 -4.85
N ILE A 189 -27.24 1.39 -4.65
CA ILE A 189 -28.32 2.02 -3.85
C ILE A 189 -29.70 1.69 -4.45
N GLY A 190 -29.83 1.79 -5.77
CA GLY A 190 -31.10 1.63 -6.49
C GLY A 190 -31.54 0.18 -6.76
N MET A 191 -30.72 -0.82 -6.40
CA MET A 191 -30.95 -2.22 -6.81
C MET A 191 -31.92 -3.01 -5.90
N GLY A 192 -32.68 -2.33 -5.04
CA GLY A 192 -33.73 -2.95 -4.23
C GLY A 192 -33.20 -4.08 -3.33
N TYR A 193 -33.95 -5.17 -3.20
CA TYR A 193 -33.60 -6.30 -2.31
C TYR A 193 -32.42 -7.17 -2.82
N VAL A 194 -31.96 -6.96 -4.05
CA VAL A 194 -30.87 -7.76 -4.64
C VAL A 194 -29.53 -7.47 -3.95
N VAL A 195 -29.34 -6.23 -3.50
CA VAL A 195 -28.13 -5.78 -2.84
C VAL A 195 -28.31 -5.83 -1.32
N THR A 196 -27.34 -6.45 -0.66
CA THR A 196 -27.25 -6.56 0.80
C THR A 196 -26.00 -5.86 1.33
N LYS A 197 -25.85 -5.76 2.66
CA LYS A 197 -24.62 -5.26 3.28
C LYS A 197 -23.38 -6.03 2.81
N ASP A 198 -23.47 -7.36 2.73
CA ASP A 198 -22.39 -8.22 2.23
C ASP A 198 -21.96 -7.87 0.80
N SER A 199 -22.88 -7.34 -0.02
CA SER A 199 -22.55 -6.89 -1.38
C SER A 199 -21.61 -5.69 -1.37
N PHE A 200 -21.81 -4.76 -0.42
CA PHE A 200 -20.92 -3.62 -0.23
C PHE A 200 -19.60 -4.04 0.43
N GLU A 201 -19.63 -4.90 1.45
CA GLU A 201 -18.41 -5.42 2.06
C GLU A 201 -17.55 -6.18 1.03
N TRP A 202 -18.19 -6.98 0.16
CA TRP A 202 -17.52 -7.60 -0.97
C TRP A 202 -16.95 -6.57 -1.95
N LEU A 203 -17.69 -5.52 -2.31
CA LEU A 203 -17.23 -4.47 -3.21
C LEU A 203 -15.98 -3.76 -2.65
N PHE A 204 -16.01 -3.38 -1.37
CA PHE A 204 -14.91 -2.69 -0.68
C PHE A 204 -13.71 -3.60 -0.39
N SER A 205 -13.88 -4.93 -0.42
CA SER A 205 -12.76 -5.87 -0.33
C SER A 205 -11.83 -5.85 -1.56
N GLY A 206 -12.19 -5.10 -2.61
CA GLY A 206 -11.42 -5.00 -3.84
C GLY A 206 -11.45 -6.29 -4.66
N PRO A 207 -12.63 -6.76 -5.08
CA PRO A 207 -12.77 -8.02 -5.81
C PRO A 207 -12.07 -7.91 -7.17
N LYS A 208 -11.59 -9.04 -7.69
CA LYS A 208 -10.79 -9.08 -8.93
C LYS A 208 -11.47 -8.38 -10.11
N ILE A 209 -12.80 -8.49 -10.21
CA ILE A 209 -13.57 -7.85 -11.28
C ILE A 209 -13.57 -6.32 -11.17
N LEU A 210 -13.65 -5.78 -9.95
CA LEU A 210 -13.60 -4.34 -9.71
C LEU A 210 -12.20 -3.82 -10.05
N LYS A 211 -11.15 -4.45 -9.50
CA LYS A 211 -9.75 -4.08 -9.78
C LYS A 211 -9.44 -4.11 -11.28
N ALA A 212 -9.89 -5.14 -11.98
CA ALA A 212 -9.71 -5.22 -13.43
C ALA A 212 -10.44 -4.08 -14.16
N SER A 213 -11.66 -3.74 -13.73
CA SER A 213 -12.46 -2.66 -14.31
C SER A 213 -11.81 -1.29 -14.07
N GLU A 214 -11.30 -1.03 -12.86
CA GLU A 214 -10.56 0.19 -12.50
C GLU A 214 -9.29 0.34 -13.34
N ILE A 215 -8.50 -0.73 -13.48
CA ILE A 215 -7.29 -0.72 -14.32
C ILE A 215 -7.66 -0.40 -15.77
N ILE A 216 -8.69 -1.05 -16.32
CA ILE A 216 -9.13 -0.80 -17.70
C ILE A 216 -9.61 0.65 -17.84
N ALA A 217 -10.46 1.13 -16.93
CA ALA A 217 -10.97 2.50 -16.95
C ALA A 217 -9.82 3.52 -16.90
N ARG A 218 -8.86 3.33 -15.99
CA ARG A 218 -7.71 4.22 -15.83
C ARG A 218 -6.82 4.24 -17.06
N LEU A 219 -6.43 3.06 -17.57
CA LEU A 219 -5.57 2.96 -18.74
C LEU A 219 -6.23 3.49 -20.01
N MET A 220 -7.54 3.26 -20.19
CA MET A 220 -8.27 3.82 -21.33
C MET A 220 -8.32 5.34 -21.25
N ASP A 221 -8.60 5.90 -20.07
CA ASP A 221 -8.60 7.35 -19.89
C ASP A 221 -7.22 7.94 -20.17
N ASP A 222 -6.15 7.31 -19.68
CA ASP A 222 -4.76 7.74 -19.94
C ASP A 222 -4.41 7.69 -21.44
N ILE A 223 -4.77 6.61 -22.14
CA ILE A 223 -4.51 6.48 -23.58
C ILE A 223 -5.24 7.56 -24.38
N VAL A 224 -6.44 7.97 -23.98
CA VAL A 224 -7.18 9.02 -24.69
C VAL A 224 -6.66 10.41 -24.32
N SER A 225 -6.31 10.62 -23.04
CA SER A 225 -5.97 11.94 -22.48
C SER A 225 -4.48 12.28 -22.52
N HIS A 226 -3.57 11.33 -22.76
CA HIS A 226 -2.10 11.57 -22.70
C HIS A 226 -1.63 12.72 -23.59
N LYS A 227 -2.30 13.00 -24.71
CA LYS A 227 -1.94 14.11 -25.61
C LYS A 227 -2.52 15.46 -25.20
N VAL A 228 -3.56 15.49 -24.38
CA VAL A 228 -4.21 16.72 -23.90
C VAL A 228 -3.61 17.16 -22.57
N VAL A 229 -3.24 16.20 -21.72
CA VAL A 229 -2.62 16.44 -20.39
C VAL A 229 -1.12 16.74 -20.47
N MET A 230 -0.43 16.38 -21.56
CA MET A 230 0.98 16.78 -21.78
C MET A 230 1.17 18.17 -22.41
N VAL A 231 0.10 18.87 -22.85
CA VAL A 231 0.24 20.22 -23.43
C VAL A 231 0.61 21.30 -22.40
N PRO A 232 0.21 21.22 -21.11
CA PRO A 232 0.74 22.13 -20.08
C PRO A 232 2.18 21.82 -19.65
N LEU A 233 2.74 20.65 -19.96
CA LEU A 233 4.10 20.26 -19.54
C LEU A 233 5.23 20.81 -20.43
N LEU A 234 4.90 21.46 -21.55
CA LEU A 234 5.89 22.00 -22.51
C LEU A 234 5.75 23.50 -22.78
N LEU A 235 4.90 24.20 -22.03
CA LEU A 235 4.77 25.66 -22.11
C LEU A 235 4.78 26.26 -20.71
N GLU A 236 5.95 26.25 -20.07
CA GLU A 236 6.49 27.30 -19.19
C GLU A 236 7.92 26.95 -18.72
#